data_AF-A0A7V9YZB8-F1
#
_entry.id   AF-A0A7V9YZB8-F1
#
_cell.length_a   1.000
_cell.length_b   1.000
_cell.length_c   1.000
_cell.angle_alpha   90.00
_cell.angle_beta   90.00
_cell.angle_gamma   90.00
#
_symmetry.space_group_name_H-M   'P 1'
#
loop_
_entity.id
_entity.type
_entity.pdbx_description
1 polymer ?
#
loop_
_entity_poly.entity_id
_entity_poly.type
_entity_poly.pdbx_seq_one_letter_code
_entity_poly.pdbx_strand_id
1 'polypeptide(L)'
;MHFHYLYRVNPWTQILMLLQRSLYAEEMVCAMSSQLFHIPKTKDLKGNSEMHNHLVPASYHRITAVGSAQRLTNGEQQPSIVETMTACIIHAENQDKKVRDGLKIMEENATPDFRPFIKLIIQWQNQAESYLSQTKTALKSMGISFPIESEPQSGEYNVY
;
A
#
# COMPACT_ATOMS: atom_id res chain seq x y z
N MET A 1 44.36 8.61 17.47
CA MET A 1 43.03 7.98 17.41
C MET A 1 42.42 8.29 16.06
N HIS A 2 42.30 7.30 15.17
CA HIS A 2 41.54 7.45 13.93
C HIS A 2 40.11 7.00 14.21
N PHE A 3 39.18 7.94 14.21
CA PHE A 3 37.76 7.64 14.25
C PHE A 3 37.39 7.04 12.89
N HIS A 4 37.31 5.71 12.83
CA HIS A 4 36.63 5.04 11.74
C HIS A 4 35.14 5.36 11.84
N TYR A 5 34.71 6.43 11.18
CA TYR A 5 33.31 6.62 10.83
C TYR A 5 32.93 5.54 9.81
N LEU A 6 32.66 4.34 10.29
CA LEU A 6 31.87 3.38 9.54
C LEU A 6 30.52 4.05 9.31
N TYR A 7 30.31 4.53 8.07
CA TYR A 7 28.98 4.84 7.56
C TYR A 7 28.14 3.56 7.68
N ARG A 8 27.53 3.32 8.85
CA ARG A 8 26.46 2.33 8.97
C ARG A 8 25.32 2.87 8.14
N VAL A 9 25.15 2.30 6.94
CA VAL A 9 23.94 2.48 6.16
C VAL A 9 22.79 2.07 7.07
N ASN A 10 21.90 3.02 7.38
CA ASN A 10 20.73 2.73 8.19
C ASN A 10 19.84 1.76 7.38
N PRO A 11 19.65 0.49 7.83
CA PRO A 11 18.88 -0.48 7.07
C PRO A 11 17.42 -0.04 6.87
N TRP A 12 16.90 0.83 7.73
CA TRP A 12 15.57 1.42 7.62
C TRP A 12 15.42 2.35 6.42
N THR A 13 16.50 2.96 5.91
CA THR A 13 16.44 3.85 4.74
C THR A 13 15.92 3.11 3.50
N GLN A 14 16.34 1.85 3.31
CA GLN A 14 15.86 1.05 2.19
C GLN A 14 14.38 0.69 2.35
N ILE A 15 13.96 0.36 3.57
CA ILE A 15 12.56 0.07 3.91
C ILE A 15 11.68 1.29 3.63
N LEU A 16 12.09 2.46 4.11
CA LEU A 16 11.41 3.72 3.87
C LEU A 16 11.27 4.01 2.37
N MET A 17 12.36 3.88 1.60
CA MET A 17 12.33 4.11 0.15
C MET A 17 11.35 3.18 -0.57
N LEU A 18 11.32 1.89 -0.22
CA LEU A 18 10.41 0.93 -0.85
C LEU A 18 8.94 1.23 -0.49
N LEU A 19 8.66 1.57 0.77
CA LEU A 19 7.33 1.95 1.21
C LEU A 19 6.86 3.26 0.56
N GLN A 20 7.74 4.26 0.43
CA GLN A 20 7.43 5.50 -0.28
C GLN A 20 7.11 5.27 -1.76
N ARG A 21 7.82 4.36 -2.43
CA ARG A 21 7.50 3.98 -3.82
C ARG A 21 6.17 3.23 -3.93
N SER A 22 5.86 2.37 -2.96
CA SER A 22 4.56 1.71 -2.87
C SER A 22 3.43 2.72 -2.68
N LEU A 23 3.60 3.67 -1.76
CA LEU A 23 2.63 4.74 -1.50
C LEU A 23 2.44 5.63 -2.73
N TYR A 24 3.51 6.08 -3.38
CA TYR A 24 3.42 6.89 -4.59
C TYR A 24 2.65 6.18 -5.72
N ALA A 25 2.90 4.89 -5.91
CA ALA A 25 2.15 4.11 -6.89
C ALA A 25 0.65 4.00 -6.51
N GLU A 26 0.32 3.84 -5.22
CA GLU A 26 -1.07 3.88 -4.74
C GLU A 26 -1.70 5.27 -4.94
N GLU A 27 -0.97 6.36 -4.70
CA GLU A 27 -1.46 7.73 -4.96
C GLU A 27 -1.90 7.88 -6.42
N MET A 28 -1.17 7.29 -7.36
CA MET A 28 -1.56 7.25 -8.77
C MET A 28 -2.85 6.43 -8.99
N VAL A 29 -3.00 5.27 -8.34
CA VAL A 29 -4.24 4.48 -8.40
C VAL A 29 -5.42 5.31 -7.87
N CYS A 30 -5.29 5.86 -6.67
CA CYS A 30 -6.30 6.69 -6.02
C CYS A 30 -6.71 7.88 -6.88
N ALA A 31 -5.74 8.66 -7.36
CA ALA A 31 -6.00 9.83 -8.19
C ALA A 31 -6.76 9.46 -9.48
N MET A 32 -6.26 8.46 -10.21
CA MET A 32 -6.84 8.04 -11.49
C MET A 32 -8.21 7.39 -11.33
N SER A 33 -8.40 6.54 -10.32
CA SER A 33 -9.71 5.92 -10.07
C SER A 33 -10.76 6.93 -9.62
N SER A 34 -10.34 7.92 -8.81
CA SER A 34 -11.25 8.96 -8.32
C SER A 34 -11.72 9.86 -9.46
N GLN A 35 -10.83 10.16 -10.41
CA GLN A 35 -11.16 10.92 -11.61
C GLN A 35 -12.35 10.32 -12.38
N LEU A 36 -12.48 8.99 -12.40
CA LEU A 36 -13.55 8.30 -13.12
C LEU A 36 -14.96 8.62 -12.59
N PHE A 37 -15.10 9.01 -11.33
CA PHE A 37 -16.39 9.49 -10.80
C PHE A 37 -16.80 10.87 -11.35
N HIS A 38 -15.83 11.63 -11.85
CA HIS A 38 -16.05 12.97 -12.40
C HIS A 38 -16.21 12.99 -13.92
N ILE A 39 -16.11 11.83 -14.58
CA ILE A 39 -16.30 11.70 -16.02
C ILE A 39 -17.69 11.07 -16.27
N PRO A 40 -18.61 11.76 -16.95
CA PRO A 40 -19.98 11.27 -17.15
C PRO A 40 -20.05 9.88 -17.80
N LYS A 41 -19.12 9.57 -18.72
CA LYS A 41 -19.06 8.27 -19.42
C LYS A 41 -18.65 7.10 -18.52
N THR A 42 -18.10 7.35 -17.33
CA THR A 42 -17.62 6.32 -16.40
C THR A 42 -18.31 6.39 -15.05
N LYS A 43 -19.36 7.20 -14.92
CA LYS A 43 -20.14 7.38 -13.68
C LYS A 43 -20.65 6.05 -13.12
N ASP A 44 -21.11 5.16 -14.00
CA ASP A 44 -21.68 3.86 -13.63
C ASP A 44 -20.71 2.70 -13.95
N LEU A 45 -19.40 2.97 -14.04
CA LEU A 45 -18.40 1.93 -14.27
C LEU A 45 -18.37 0.96 -13.08
N LYS A 46 -18.87 -0.25 -13.31
CA LYS A 46 -18.87 -1.34 -12.31
C LYS A 46 -17.46 -1.61 -11.80
N GLY A 47 -17.35 -1.93 -10.51
CA GLY A 47 -16.08 -2.17 -9.85
C GLY A 47 -15.43 -0.91 -9.28
N ASN A 48 -15.69 0.29 -9.83
CA ASN A 48 -15.00 1.51 -9.37
C ASN A 48 -15.40 1.88 -7.93
N SER A 49 -16.69 1.83 -7.60
CA SER A 49 -17.15 2.12 -6.24
C SER A 49 -16.71 1.07 -5.24
N GLU A 50 -16.81 -0.23 -5.57
CA GLU A 50 -16.38 -1.29 -4.65
C GLU A 50 -14.88 -1.23 -4.38
N MET A 51 -14.08 -1.03 -5.43
CA MET A 51 -12.62 -0.86 -5.31
C MET A 51 -12.25 0.34 -4.44
N HIS A 52 -12.93 1.46 -4.61
CA HIS A 52 -12.63 2.69 -3.87
C HIS A 52 -12.85 2.55 -2.35
N ASN A 53 -13.81 1.74 -1.93
CA ASN A 53 -14.03 1.40 -0.52
C ASN A 53 -12.83 0.68 0.12
N HIS A 54 -11.99 0.03 -0.69
CA HIS A 54 -10.78 -0.65 -0.25
C HIS A 54 -9.52 0.22 -0.40
N LEU A 55 -9.52 1.22 -1.29
CA LEU A 55 -8.39 2.15 -1.42
C LEU A 55 -8.17 2.99 -0.16
N VAL A 56 -9.24 3.52 0.45
CA VAL A 56 -9.11 4.33 1.68
C VAL A 56 -8.39 3.58 2.81
N PRO A 57 -8.81 2.36 3.22
CA PRO A 57 -8.09 1.61 4.23
C PRO A 57 -6.69 1.18 3.77
N ALA A 58 -6.49 0.83 2.49
CA ALA A 58 -5.17 0.50 1.96
C ALA A 58 -4.19 1.69 2.12
N SER A 59 -4.64 2.89 1.76
CA SER A 59 -3.86 4.12 1.85
C SER A 59 -3.54 4.49 3.30
N TYR A 60 -4.51 4.38 4.22
CA TYR A 60 -4.27 4.58 5.65
C TYR A 60 -3.13 3.70 6.17
N HIS A 61 -3.15 2.42 5.81
CA HIS A 61 -2.13 1.48 6.23
C HIS A 61 -0.76 1.77 5.60
N ARG A 62 -0.71 2.12 4.30
CA ARG A 62 0.57 2.49 3.67
C ARG A 62 1.18 3.75 4.25
N ILE A 63 0.37 4.80 4.48
CA ILE A 63 0.83 6.04 5.12
C ILE A 63 1.38 5.74 6.51
N THR A 64 0.68 4.91 7.29
CA THR A 64 1.11 4.52 8.63
C THR A 64 2.43 3.73 8.59
N ALA A 65 2.58 2.79 7.65
CA ALA A 65 3.81 2.04 7.46
C ALA A 65 5.00 2.96 7.07
N VAL A 66 4.78 3.91 6.16
CA VAL A 66 5.78 4.92 5.78
C VAL A 66 6.19 5.77 7.00
N GLY A 67 5.22 6.24 7.77
CA GLY A 67 5.47 7.01 9.00
C GLY A 67 6.31 6.23 10.01
N SER A 68 5.99 4.96 10.23
CA SER A 68 6.78 4.08 11.11
C SER A 68 8.21 3.88 10.59
N ALA A 69 8.41 3.63 9.29
CA ALA A 69 9.74 3.52 8.69
C ALA A 69 10.55 4.82 8.79
N GLN A 70 9.89 5.97 8.66
CA GLN A 70 10.52 7.28 8.83
C GLN A 70 11.02 7.49 10.26
N ARG A 71 10.21 7.13 11.26
CA ARG A 71 10.57 7.20 12.70
C ARG A 71 11.78 6.32 13.00
N LEU A 72 11.80 5.08 12.50
CA LEU A 72 12.94 4.17 12.63
C LEU A 72 14.20 4.70 11.93
N THR A 73 14.03 5.33 10.76
CA THR A 73 15.14 5.97 10.02
C THR A 73 15.74 7.15 10.81
N ASN A 74 14.91 7.86 11.57
CA ASN A 74 15.33 8.97 12.44
C ASN A 74 15.89 8.51 13.79
N GLY A 75 15.99 7.20 14.03
CA GLY A 75 16.67 6.64 15.19
C GLY A 75 15.77 6.23 16.35
N GLU A 76 14.43 6.31 16.21
CA GLU A 76 13.54 5.70 17.20
C GLU A 76 13.70 4.17 17.21
N GLN A 77 13.64 3.54 18.39
CA GLN A 77 13.90 2.09 18.56
C GLN A 77 12.78 1.35 19.30
N GLN A 78 11.63 1.99 19.51
CA GLN A 78 10.52 1.34 20.21
C GLN A 78 10.01 0.13 19.40
N PRO A 79 9.98 -1.09 19.97
CA PRO A 79 9.57 -2.31 19.23
C PRO A 79 8.18 -2.21 18.60
N SER A 80 7.26 -1.51 19.27
CA SER A 80 5.90 -1.27 18.79
C SER A 80 5.84 -0.52 17.45
N ILE A 81 6.88 0.22 17.06
CA ILE A 81 6.96 0.89 15.76
C ILE A 81 7.13 -0.15 14.65
N VAL A 82 7.99 -1.15 14.87
CA VAL A 82 8.22 -2.24 13.92
C VAL A 82 6.95 -3.09 13.80
N GLU A 83 6.32 -3.42 14.93
CA GLU A 83 5.05 -4.17 14.97
C GLU A 83 3.93 -3.44 14.22
N THR A 84 3.79 -2.13 14.46
CA THR A 84 2.79 -1.30 13.77
C THR A 84 3.05 -1.27 12.27
N MET A 85 4.31 -1.11 11.86
CA MET A 85 4.70 -1.10 10.45
C MET A 85 4.37 -2.43 9.76
N THR A 86 4.75 -3.56 10.35
CA THR A 86 4.52 -4.88 9.74
C THR A 86 3.05 -5.24 9.69
N ALA A 87 2.27 -4.91 10.72
CA ALA A 87 0.83 -5.07 10.71
C ALA A 87 0.18 -4.24 9.60
N CYS A 88 0.54 -2.96 9.46
CA CYS A 88 0.02 -2.11 8.40
C CYS A 88 0.41 -2.61 7.00
N ILE A 89 1.63 -3.14 6.80
CA ILE A 89 2.03 -3.75 5.53
C ILE A 89 1.10 -4.93 5.17
N ILE A 90 0.77 -5.80 6.13
CA ILE A 90 -0.14 -6.93 5.91
C ILE A 90 -1.56 -6.42 5.60
N HIS A 91 -2.07 -5.45 6.36
CA HIS A 91 -3.40 -4.93 6.12
C HIS A 91 -3.53 -4.22 4.76
N ALA A 92 -2.51 -3.45 4.34
CA ALA A 92 -2.47 -2.87 3.00
C ALA A 92 -2.51 -3.95 1.90
N GLU A 93 -1.68 -5.00 2.02
CA GLU A 93 -1.68 -6.13 1.07
C GLU A 93 -3.03 -6.87 1.01
N ASN A 94 -3.75 -6.94 2.13
CA ASN A 94 -5.08 -7.54 2.16
C ASN A 94 -6.14 -6.69 1.47
N GLN A 95 -6.09 -5.37 1.64
CA GLN A 95 -6.97 -4.47 0.90
C GLN A 95 -6.64 -4.46 -0.60
N ASP A 96 -5.37 -4.57 -0.96
CA ASP A 96 -4.91 -4.64 -2.35
C ASP A 96 -5.55 -5.78 -3.14
N LYS A 97 -5.78 -6.93 -2.50
CA LYS A 97 -6.49 -8.05 -3.12
C LYS A 97 -7.88 -7.62 -3.60
N LYS A 98 -8.60 -6.83 -2.79
CA LYS A 98 -9.93 -6.32 -3.12
C LYS A 98 -9.89 -5.16 -4.12
N VAL A 99 -8.87 -4.33 -4.05
CA VAL A 99 -8.62 -3.30 -5.08
C VAL A 99 -8.42 -3.96 -6.45
N ARG A 100 -7.60 -5.01 -6.50
CA ARG A 100 -7.35 -5.79 -7.72
C ARG A 100 -8.62 -6.45 -8.26
N ASP A 101 -9.45 -7.02 -7.40
CA ASP A 101 -10.74 -7.60 -7.79
C ASP A 101 -11.64 -6.55 -8.47
N GLY A 102 -11.76 -5.36 -7.86
CA GLY A 102 -12.56 -4.28 -8.44
C GLY A 102 -11.99 -3.72 -9.73
N LEU A 103 -10.66 -3.58 -9.85
CA LEU A 103 -10.01 -3.17 -11.10
C LEU A 103 -10.23 -4.15 -12.24
N LYS A 104 -10.27 -5.46 -11.95
CA LYS A 104 -10.61 -6.48 -12.95
C LYS A 104 -12.05 -6.31 -13.44
N ILE A 105 -13.00 -6.09 -12.54
CA ILE A 105 -14.40 -5.81 -12.89
C ILE A 105 -14.47 -4.54 -13.75
N MET A 106 -13.73 -3.49 -13.41
CA MET A 106 -13.66 -2.27 -14.21
C MET A 106 -13.14 -2.54 -15.62
N GLU A 107 -12.08 -3.33 -15.78
CA GLU A 107 -11.50 -3.64 -17.10
C GLU A 107 -12.51 -4.39 -17.99
N GLU A 108 -13.21 -5.37 -17.41
CA GLU A 108 -14.21 -6.19 -18.09
C GLU A 108 -15.43 -5.37 -18.53
N ASN A 109 -15.79 -4.32 -17.77
CA ASN A 109 -16.97 -3.48 -18.01
C ASN A 109 -16.66 -2.13 -18.66
N ALA A 110 -15.38 -1.79 -18.86
CA ALA A 110 -14.99 -0.55 -19.50
C ALA A 110 -15.30 -0.54 -21.00
N THR A 111 -15.78 0.61 -21.47
CA THR A 111 -15.91 0.87 -22.91
C THR A 111 -14.52 0.88 -23.57
N PRO A 112 -14.42 0.60 -24.89
CA PRO A 112 -13.13 0.50 -25.58
C PRO A 112 -12.22 1.72 -25.39
N ASP A 113 -12.79 2.93 -25.35
CA ASP A 113 -12.05 4.18 -25.19
C ASP A 113 -11.39 4.31 -23.80
N PHE A 114 -11.99 3.73 -22.75
CA PHE A 114 -11.49 3.82 -21.37
C PHE A 114 -10.67 2.60 -20.94
N ARG A 115 -10.79 1.47 -21.63
CA ARG A 115 -10.03 0.26 -21.30
C ARG A 115 -8.50 0.50 -21.20
N PRO A 116 -7.85 1.28 -22.08
CA PRO A 116 -6.44 1.62 -21.92
C PRO A 116 -6.13 2.37 -20.61
N PHE A 117 -7.02 3.27 -20.20
CA PHE A 117 -6.87 4.01 -18.95
C PHE A 117 -7.00 3.07 -17.73
N ILE A 118 -7.97 2.14 -17.73
CA ILE A 118 -8.10 1.15 -16.65
C ILE A 118 -6.87 0.25 -16.58
N LYS A 119 -6.32 -0.17 -17.72
CA LYS A 119 -5.06 -0.95 -17.76
C LYS A 119 -3.89 -0.19 -17.16
N LEU A 120 -3.81 1.13 -17.36
CA LEU A 120 -2.79 1.96 -16.73
C LEU A 120 -2.95 2.00 -15.20
N ILE A 121 -4.19 2.08 -14.69
CA ILE A 121 -4.45 1.99 -13.24
C ILE A 121 -4.00 0.62 -12.70
N ILE A 122 -4.30 -0.47 -13.41
CA ILE A 122 -3.85 -1.84 -13.04
C ILE A 122 -2.32 -1.92 -13.00
N GLN A 123 -1.62 -1.27 -13.93
CA GLN A 123 -0.15 -1.23 -13.91
C GLN A 123 0.39 -0.51 -12.67
N TRP A 124 -0.23 0.61 -12.26
CA TRP A 124 0.12 1.29 -11.02
C TRP A 124 -0.15 0.43 -9.79
N GLN A 125 -1.30 -0.25 -9.73
CA GLN A 125 -1.61 -1.18 -8.63
C GLN A 125 -0.57 -2.29 -8.53
N ASN A 126 -0.16 -2.87 -9.67
CA ASN A 126 0.89 -3.89 -9.69
C ASN A 126 2.24 -3.36 -9.19
N GLN A 127 2.58 -2.10 -9.47
CA GLN A 127 3.79 -1.47 -8.93
C GLN A 127 3.69 -1.25 -7.42
N ALA A 128 2.55 -0.76 -6.93
CA ALA A 128 2.30 -0.56 -5.51
C ALA A 128 2.51 -1.86 -4.71
N GLU A 129 1.90 -2.95 -5.18
CA GLU A 129 2.02 -4.28 -4.57
C GLU A 129 3.43 -4.87 -4.71
N SER A 130 4.10 -4.66 -5.85
CA SER A 130 5.47 -5.11 -6.04
C SER A 130 6.43 -4.49 -5.03
N TYR A 131 6.33 -3.17 -4.81
CA TYR A 131 7.16 -2.49 -3.83
C TYR A 131 6.83 -2.91 -2.38
N LEU A 132 5.56 -3.17 -2.08
CA LEU A 132 5.15 -3.69 -0.78
C LEU A 132 5.72 -5.09 -0.53
N SER A 133 5.69 -5.97 -1.53
CA SER A 133 6.30 -7.31 -1.47
C SER A 133 7.83 -7.27 -1.33
N GLN A 134 8.49 -6.36 -2.05
CA GLN A 134 9.93 -6.10 -1.89
C GLN A 134 10.25 -5.61 -0.47
N THR A 135 9.40 -4.75 0.10
CA THR A 135 9.54 -4.29 1.49
C THR A 135 9.47 -5.48 2.46
N LYS A 136 8.49 -6.38 2.29
CA LYS A 136 8.37 -7.59 3.13
C LYS A 136 9.62 -8.48 3.03
N THR A 137 10.14 -8.66 1.82
CA THR A 137 11.37 -9.43 1.59
C THR A 137 12.58 -8.78 2.28
N ALA A 138 12.72 -7.46 2.17
CA ALA A 138 13.80 -6.72 2.83
C ALA A 138 13.68 -6.80 4.37
N LEU A 139 12.49 -6.63 4.93
CA LEU A 139 12.25 -6.78 6.37
C LEU A 139 12.59 -8.19 6.87
N LYS A 140 12.22 -9.24 6.13
CA LYS A 140 12.62 -10.62 6.45
C LYS A 140 14.14 -10.79 6.45
N SER A 141 14.84 -10.18 5.50
CA SER A 141 16.32 -10.22 5.46
C SER A 141 16.98 -9.49 6.65
N MET A 142 16.26 -8.56 7.27
CA MET A 142 16.66 -7.89 8.52
C MET A 142 16.34 -8.72 9.78
N GLY A 143 15.77 -9.92 9.63
CA GLY A 143 15.36 -10.78 10.75
C GLY A 143 13.99 -10.45 11.34
N ILE A 144 13.20 -9.60 10.68
CA ILE A 144 11.85 -9.24 11.15
C ILE A 144 10.86 -10.30 10.67
N SER A 145 10.15 -10.90 11.62
CA SER A 145 9.04 -11.81 11.35
C SER A 145 7.76 -11.02 11.09
N PHE A 146 6.90 -11.58 10.25
CA PHE A 146 5.54 -11.09 10.05
C PHE A 146 4.59 -11.96 10.88
N PRO A 147 3.61 -11.37 11.58
CA PRO A 147 2.57 -12.16 12.22
C PRO A 147 1.86 -13.01 11.16
N ILE A 148 1.56 -14.26 11.52
CA ILE A 148 0.69 -15.13 10.72
C ILE A 148 -0.71 -14.52 10.82
N GLU A 149 -1.37 -14.30 9.69
CA GLU A 149 -2.74 -13.77 9.67
C GLU A 149 -3.65 -14.67 10.53
N SER A 150 -3.99 -14.20 11.73
CA SER A 150 -5.24 -14.61 12.38
C SER A 150 -6.34 -13.81 11.72
N GLU A 151 -7.37 -14.50 11.22
CA GLU A 151 -8.55 -13.93 10.58
C GLU A 151 -9.04 -12.65 11.29
N PRO A 152 -9.49 -11.63 10.56
CA PRO A 152 -10.11 -10.48 11.20
C PRO A 152 -11.38 -10.96 11.89
N GLN A 153 -11.36 -10.98 13.23
CA GLN A 153 -12.60 -10.98 13.99
C GLN A 153 -13.41 -9.78 13.53
N SER A 154 -14.62 -10.06 13.04
CA SER A 154 -15.63 -9.09 12.69
C SER A 154 -15.93 -8.20 13.90
N GLY A 155 -15.19 -7.11 14.02
CA GLY A 155 -15.43 -6.06 14.99
C GLY A 155 -16.36 -5.04 14.36
N GLU A 156 -17.63 -5.06 14.78
CA GLU A 156 -18.57 -3.98 14.55
C GLU A 156 -17.93 -2.65 14.96
N TYR A 157 -17.75 -1.75 14.00
CA TYR A 157 -17.37 -0.37 14.28
C TYR A 157 -18.56 0.32 14.95
N ASN A 158 -18.56 0.34 16.28
CA ASN A 158 -19.38 1.29 17.03
C ASN A 158 -18.78 2.69 16.84
N VAL A 159 -19.51 3.51 16.10
CA VAL A 159 -19.23 4.93 15.88
C VAL A 159 -19.57 5.69 17.16
N TYR A 160 -18.61 6.42 17.70
CA TYR A 160 -18.86 7.59 18.54
C TYR A 160 -18.50 8.84 17.74
#